data_AF-A0A090Q3N6-F1
#
_entry.id   AF-A0A090Q3N6-F1
#
_cell.length_a   1.000
_cell.length_b   1.000
_cell.length_c   1.000
_cell.angle_alpha   90.00
_cell.angle_beta   90.00
_cell.angle_gamma   90.00
#
_symmetry.space_group_name_H-M   'P 1'
#
loop_
_entity.id
_entity.type
_entity.pdbx_description
1 polymer ?
#
loop_
_entity_poly.entity_id
_entity_poly.type
_entity_poly.pdbx_seq_one_letter_code
_entity_poly.pdbx_strand_id
1 'polypeptide(L)'
;MFPESVGELTGSQFYVVAQNYLSYQLELMDYKTMCINIVYGILNMRRSIDTSNEQAYNLVRNVHYLSMVVQDFFEKNNESVSLKLDFTNNPLPEINIKGKIFKGPDMLISGLSFGNYIQAINAYNDYARFNDASDLHKLIGALYSPKDHNTLITPQSLDPVQCFMIFLFFAATQHFIVNATAMEIGGGAVVNLAQLFKDTGNNKDSGSKFGLIGALYELGKEGTFGSVENVENRPAWDVLVRMAQLHEAGIKMKRDAKIKRNKNNT
;
A
#
# COMPACT_ATOMS: atom_id res chain seq x y z
N MET A 1 14.11 2.20 22.45
CA MET A 1 12.64 2.19 22.68
C MET A 1 12.07 1.07 21.81
N PHE A 2 11.07 0.33 22.28
CA PHE A 2 10.41 -0.70 21.47
C PHE A 2 9.35 -0.03 20.58
N PRO A 3 9.20 -0.39 19.30
CA PRO A 3 8.24 0.24 18.40
C PRO A 3 6.79 0.04 18.85
N GLU A 4 5.96 1.07 18.77
CA GLU A 4 4.53 1.01 19.16
C GLU A 4 3.63 0.69 17.96
N SER A 5 4.11 0.92 16.74
CA SER A 5 3.40 0.61 15.50
C SER A 5 4.34 0.11 14.41
N VAL A 6 3.75 -0.46 13.35
CA VAL A 6 4.48 -0.92 12.17
C VAL A 6 5.21 0.24 11.47
N GLY A 7 4.65 1.45 11.52
CA GLY A 7 5.24 2.65 10.89
C GLY A 7 6.54 3.15 11.52
N GLU A 8 6.86 2.70 12.73
CA GLU A 8 8.10 3.07 13.45
C GLU A 8 9.26 2.10 13.18
N LEU A 9 9.00 0.98 12.49
CA LEU A 9 9.98 -0.06 12.24
C LEU A 9 11.02 0.40 11.21
N THR A 10 12.28 0.06 11.45
CA THR A 10 13.30 0.11 10.40
C THR A 10 13.03 -0.96 9.32
N GLY A 11 13.61 -0.85 8.13
CA GLY A 11 13.45 -1.87 7.09
C GLY A 11 13.86 -3.29 7.54
N SER A 12 14.90 -3.42 8.36
CA SER A 12 15.30 -4.73 8.92
C SER A 12 14.33 -5.26 9.97
N GLN A 13 13.76 -4.38 10.80
CA GLN A 13 12.72 -4.78 11.75
C GLN A 13 11.42 -5.15 11.04
N PHE A 14 11.04 -4.40 10.00
CA PHE A 14 9.90 -4.70 9.15
C PHE A 14 10.08 -6.06 8.45
N TYR A 15 11.29 -6.39 7.99
CA TYR A 15 11.59 -7.71 7.44
C TYR A 15 11.28 -8.84 8.44
N VAL A 16 11.68 -8.69 9.71
CA VAL A 16 11.35 -9.65 10.77
C VAL A 16 9.83 -9.79 10.94
N VAL A 17 9.10 -8.68 10.95
CA VAL A 17 7.62 -8.70 11.05
C VAL A 17 7.01 -9.41 9.85
N ALA A 18 7.40 -9.03 8.62
CA ALA A 18 6.90 -9.61 7.39
C ALA A 18 7.20 -11.11 7.28
N GLN A 19 8.40 -11.55 7.67
CA GLN A 19 8.79 -12.97 7.66
C GLN A 19 7.92 -13.81 8.58
N ASN A 20 7.75 -13.36 9.83
CA ASN A 20 6.95 -14.08 10.82
C ASN A 20 5.46 -14.05 10.45
N TYR A 21 4.97 -12.91 9.96
CA TYR A 21 3.60 -12.78 9.50
C TYR A 21 3.30 -13.67 8.29
N LEU A 22 4.20 -13.73 7.30
CA LEU A 22 4.08 -14.66 6.18
C LEU A 22 4.07 -16.11 6.64
N SER A 23 4.94 -16.48 7.59
CA SER A 23 4.97 -17.83 8.15
C SER A 23 3.67 -18.21 8.86
N TYR A 24 3.05 -17.25 9.55
CA TYR A 24 1.73 -17.41 10.16
C TYR A 24 0.62 -17.56 9.10
N GLN A 25 0.62 -16.74 8.05
CA GLN A 25 -0.35 -16.84 6.95
C GLN A 25 -0.26 -18.17 6.19
N LEU A 26 0.94 -18.77 6.15
CA LEU A 26 1.18 -20.09 5.57
C LEU A 26 0.94 -21.25 6.57
N GLU A 27 0.36 -20.97 7.74
CA GLU A 27 0.05 -21.93 8.81
C GLU A 27 1.28 -22.70 9.33
N LEU A 28 2.49 -22.16 9.13
CA LEU A 28 3.73 -22.75 9.62
C LEU A 28 3.99 -22.43 11.11
N MET A 29 3.21 -21.50 11.67
CA MET A 29 3.39 -20.99 13.02
C MET A 29 2.07 -20.47 13.58
N ASP A 30 1.82 -20.66 14.88
CA ASP A 30 0.68 -20.05 15.56
C ASP A 30 0.90 -18.55 15.87
N TYR A 31 -0.19 -17.82 16.09
CA TYR A 31 -0.15 -16.36 16.31
C TYR A 31 0.66 -15.94 17.55
N LYS A 32 0.63 -16.72 18.63
CA LYS A 32 1.38 -16.40 19.86
C LYS A 32 2.87 -16.56 19.62
N THR A 33 3.27 -17.65 18.96
CA THR A 33 4.66 -17.92 18.58
C THR A 33 5.17 -16.85 17.61
N MET A 34 4.35 -16.40 16.66
CA MET A 34 4.66 -15.28 15.76
C MET A 34 5.01 -14.01 16.52
N CYS A 35 4.15 -13.58 17.45
CA CYS A 35 4.37 -12.36 18.23
C CYS A 35 5.65 -12.43 19.08
N ILE A 36 5.92 -13.59 19.69
CA ILE A 36 7.15 -13.82 20.49
C ILE A 36 8.39 -13.73 19.59
N ASN A 37 8.37 -14.38 18.43
CA ASN A 37 9.51 -14.38 17.50
C ASN A 37 9.80 -12.97 16.95
N ILE A 38 8.76 -12.18 16.71
CA ILE A 38 8.90 -10.77 16.32
C ILE A 38 9.65 -9.98 17.41
N VAL A 39 9.30 -10.15 18.69
CA VAL A 39 10.03 -9.48 19.80
C VAL A 39 11.51 -9.85 19.79
N TYR A 40 11.82 -11.14 19.68
CA TYR A 40 13.21 -11.60 19.62
C TYR A 40 13.96 -11.00 18.42
N GLY A 41 13.34 -10.98 17.25
CA GLY A 41 13.96 -10.46 16.04
C GLY A 41 14.14 -8.93 16.05
N ILE A 42 13.14 -8.17 16.51
CA ILE A 42 13.22 -6.69 16.64
C ILE A 42 14.33 -6.29 17.61
N LEU A 43 14.47 -7.02 18.72
CA LEU A 43 15.49 -6.77 19.73
C LEU A 43 16.84 -7.43 19.43
N ASN A 44 16.96 -8.14 18.30
CA ASN A 44 18.15 -8.92 17.93
C ASN A 44 18.63 -9.87 19.04
N MET A 45 17.68 -10.50 19.74
CA MET A 45 17.94 -11.42 20.83
C MET A 45 17.93 -12.87 20.33
N ARG A 46 18.80 -13.70 20.90
CA ARG A 46 18.75 -15.15 20.71
C ARG A 46 17.97 -15.78 21.85
N ARG A 47 17.14 -16.77 21.54
CA ARG A 47 16.43 -17.54 22.55
C ARG A 47 17.44 -18.41 23.31
N SER A 48 17.62 -18.14 24.60
CA SER A 48 18.38 -18.99 25.52
C SER A 48 17.43 -19.76 26.41
N ILE A 49 17.70 -21.05 26.64
CA ILE A 49 16.87 -21.97 27.43
C ILE A 49 17.55 -22.29 28.78
N ASP A 50 18.35 -21.36 29.31
CA ASP A 50 18.85 -21.54 30.68
C ASP A 50 17.76 -21.15 31.67
N THR A 51 17.03 -22.16 32.15
CA THR A 51 15.87 -22.02 33.04
C THR A 51 16.25 -21.99 34.52
N SER A 52 17.54 -22.05 34.84
CA SER A 52 18.05 -22.16 36.22
C SER A 52 18.31 -20.81 36.92
N ASN A 53 18.12 -19.70 36.23
CA ASN A 53 18.46 -18.35 36.69
C ASN A 53 17.23 -17.43 36.77
N GLU A 54 17.05 -16.70 37.88
CA GLU A 54 16.00 -15.69 38.07
C GLU A 54 15.97 -14.63 36.94
N GLN A 55 17.12 -14.34 36.33
CA GLN A 55 17.24 -13.46 35.17
C GLN A 55 16.51 -14.01 33.94
N ALA A 56 16.47 -15.34 33.76
CA ALA A 56 15.76 -15.96 32.65
C ALA A 56 14.24 -15.85 32.82
N TYR A 57 13.74 -15.96 34.05
CA TYR A 57 12.33 -15.74 34.35
C TYR A 57 11.89 -14.31 34.01
N ASN A 58 12.69 -13.32 34.45
CA ASN A 58 12.43 -11.91 34.14
C ASN A 58 12.48 -11.63 32.63
N LEU A 59 13.43 -12.23 31.89
CA LEU A 59 13.51 -12.13 30.44
C LEU A 59 12.23 -12.67 29.78
N VAL A 60 11.80 -13.88 30.13
CA VAL A 60 10.58 -14.50 29.56
C VAL A 60 9.36 -13.64 29.84
N ARG A 61 9.24 -13.10 31.06
CA ARG A 61 8.15 -12.18 31.43
C ARG A 61 8.17 -10.90 30.59
N ASN A 62 9.33 -10.29 30.40
CA ASN A 62 9.47 -9.06 29.61
C ASN A 62 9.18 -9.31 28.13
N VAL A 63 9.68 -10.42 27.56
CA VAL A 63 9.36 -10.83 26.19
C VAL A 63 7.86 -11.05 26.04
N HIS A 64 7.22 -11.68 27.03
CA HIS A 64 5.78 -11.88 26.99
C HIS A 64 5.02 -10.54 26.99
N TYR A 65 5.40 -9.59 27.85
CA TYR A 65 4.81 -8.26 27.86
C TYR A 65 4.98 -7.54 26.51
N LEU A 66 6.19 -7.53 25.96
CA LEU A 66 6.43 -6.94 24.63
C LEU A 66 5.70 -7.67 23.51
N SER A 67 5.48 -8.98 23.64
CA SER A 67 4.69 -9.73 22.66
C SER A 67 3.23 -9.30 22.65
N MET A 68 2.72 -8.70 23.75
CA MET A 68 1.39 -8.09 23.78
C MET A 68 1.38 -6.77 23.02
N VAL A 69 2.42 -5.95 23.13
CA VAL A 69 2.59 -4.72 22.33
C VAL A 69 2.64 -5.06 20.84
N VAL A 70 3.36 -6.12 20.46
CA VAL A 70 3.38 -6.60 19.07
C VAL A 70 2.00 -7.02 18.56
N GLN A 71 1.07 -7.45 19.42
CA GLN A 71 -0.28 -7.77 18.97
C GLN A 71 -1.00 -6.53 18.41
N ASP A 72 -0.67 -5.35 18.90
CA ASP A 72 -1.24 -4.08 18.42
C ASP A 72 -0.77 -3.71 17.02
N PHE A 73 0.23 -4.40 16.46
CA PHE A 73 0.59 -4.27 15.04
C PHE A 73 -0.44 -4.91 14.12
N PHE A 74 -1.37 -5.70 14.67
CA PHE A 74 -2.34 -6.47 13.93
C PHE A 74 -3.77 -6.06 14.31
N GLU A 75 -4.69 -6.22 13.37
CA GLU A 75 -6.12 -6.19 13.60
C GLU A 75 -6.63 -7.63 13.62
N LYS A 76 -7.51 -7.92 14.57
CA LYS A 76 -8.16 -9.23 14.68
C LYS A 76 -9.63 -9.06 14.33
N ASN A 77 -10.05 -9.82 13.33
CA ASN A 77 -11.43 -9.94 12.92
C ASN A 77 -11.91 -11.32 13.42
N ASN A 78 -13.22 -11.60 13.37
CA ASN A 78 -13.74 -12.89 13.83
C ASN A 78 -13.13 -14.12 13.12
N GLU A 79 -12.55 -13.93 11.94
CA GLU A 79 -12.08 -15.00 11.05
C GLU A 79 -10.60 -14.87 10.66
N SER A 80 -9.93 -13.73 10.93
CA SER A 80 -8.58 -13.49 10.44
C SER A 80 -7.79 -12.50 11.28
N VAL A 81 -6.47 -12.60 11.17
CA VAL A 81 -5.50 -11.63 11.70
C VAL A 81 -4.84 -10.95 10.51
N SER A 82 -4.93 -9.62 10.43
CA SER A 82 -4.30 -8.80 9.40
C SER A 82 -3.31 -7.81 10.00
N LEU A 83 -2.18 -7.58 9.32
CA LEU A 83 -1.26 -6.51 9.70
C LEU A 83 -1.94 -5.15 9.53
N LYS A 84 -1.79 -4.23 10.49
CA LYS A 84 -2.23 -2.84 10.34
C LYS A 84 -1.42 -2.17 9.23
N LEU A 85 -2.14 -1.49 8.36
CA LEU A 85 -1.62 -0.84 7.17
C LEU A 85 -1.50 0.69 7.37
N ASP A 86 -1.20 1.10 8.60
CA ASP A 86 -1.09 2.49 9.07
C ASP A 86 0.34 3.03 8.98
N PHE A 87 1.00 2.74 7.86
CA PHE A 87 2.35 3.23 7.57
C PHE A 87 2.46 3.74 6.13
N THR A 88 3.35 4.70 5.93
CA THR A 88 3.46 5.46 4.68
C THR A 88 4.82 5.35 4.03
N ASN A 89 5.85 5.03 4.81
CA ASN A 89 7.23 4.94 4.34
C ASN A 89 7.46 3.61 3.64
N ASN A 90 8.25 3.62 2.57
CA ASN A 90 8.68 2.39 1.91
C ASN A 90 9.69 1.66 2.82
N PRO A 91 9.38 0.46 3.35
CA PRO A 91 10.31 -0.29 4.21
C PRO A 91 11.50 -0.86 3.43
N LEU A 92 11.46 -0.82 2.10
CA LEU A 92 12.51 -1.33 1.21
C LEU A 92 12.81 -0.34 0.09
N PRO A 93 13.31 0.88 0.38
CA PRO A 93 13.45 1.97 -0.61
C PRO A 93 14.40 1.62 -1.77
N GLU A 94 15.36 0.73 -1.54
CA GLU A 94 16.28 0.23 -2.55
C GLU A 94 16.39 -1.29 -2.47
N ILE A 95 16.47 -1.95 -3.62
CA ILE A 95 16.76 -3.38 -3.73
C ILE A 95 18.05 -3.59 -4.52
N ASN A 96 18.87 -4.55 -4.08
CA ASN A 96 20.11 -4.92 -4.75
C ASN A 96 19.95 -6.29 -5.40
N ILE A 97 20.01 -6.33 -6.73
CA ILE A 97 19.92 -7.55 -7.52
C ILE A 97 21.21 -7.69 -8.31
N LYS A 98 21.99 -8.74 -8.00
CA LYS A 98 23.26 -9.05 -8.68
C LYS A 98 24.22 -7.85 -8.76
N GLY A 99 24.27 -7.03 -7.71
CA GLY A 99 25.14 -5.84 -7.63
C GLY A 99 24.55 -4.58 -8.29
N LYS A 100 23.38 -4.67 -8.93
CA LYS A 100 22.65 -3.50 -9.46
C LYS A 100 21.61 -3.05 -8.44
N ILE A 101 21.67 -1.76 -8.10
CA ILE A 101 20.71 -1.12 -7.20
C ILE A 101 19.52 -0.61 -8.01
N PHE A 102 18.32 -0.98 -7.59
CA PHE A 102 17.06 -0.48 -8.12
C PHE A 102 16.39 0.35 -7.03
N LYS A 103 15.92 1.54 -7.41
CA LYS A 103 15.28 2.47 -6.49
C LYS A 103 13.77 2.33 -6.62
N GLY A 104 13.12 2.06 -5.50
CA GLY A 104 11.68 2.06 -5.40
C GLY A 104 11.13 3.48 -5.23
N PRO A 105 9.80 3.60 -5.09
CA PRO A 105 9.21 4.87 -4.70
C PRO A 105 9.55 5.21 -3.25
N ASP A 106 9.41 6.50 -2.94
CA ASP A 106 9.50 7.01 -1.58
C ASP A 106 8.14 6.87 -0.86
N MET A 107 7.91 7.64 0.21
CA MET A 107 6.67 7.70 0.97
C MET A 107 5.44 7.76 0.05
N LEU A 108 4.48 6.86 0.31
CA LEU A 108 3.21 6.77 -0.41
C LEU A 108 3.37 6.93 -1.93
N ILE A 109 4.16 6.06 -2.57
CA ILE A 109 4.41 6.05 -4.02
C ILE A 109 4.97 7.37 -4.61
N SER A 110 5.51 8.28 -3.79
CA SER A 110 6.13 9.50 -4.31
C SER A 110 7.29 9.16 -5.24
N GLY A 111 7.40 9.90 -6.34
CA GLY A 111 8.34 9.63 -7.43
C GLY A 111 7.86 8.63 -8.48
N LEU A 112 6.68 8.01 -8.29
CA LEU A 112 6.07 7.12 -9.28
C LEU A 112 5.29 7.91 -10.34
N SER A 113 5.38 7.49 -11.60
CA SER A 113 4.51 8.02 -12.67
C SER A 113 3.11 7.40 -12.57
N PHE A 114 2.11 8.06 -13.16
CA PHE A 114 0.74 7.57 -13.16
C PHE A 114 0.59 6.27 -13.96
N GLY A 115 1.34 6.10 -15.05
CA GLY A 115 1.36 4.85 -15.81
C GLY A 115 1.88 3.67 -14.97
N ASN A 116 2.97 3.87 -14.22
CA ASN A 116 3.50 2.84 -13.31
C ASN A 116 2.53 2.57 -12.14
N TYR A 117 1.85 3.60 -11.64
CA TYR A 117 0.81 3.42 -10.65
C TYR A 117 -0.32 2.52 -11.15
N ILE A 118 -0.81 2.74 -12.38
CA ILE A 118 -1.82 1.89 -13.03
C ILE A 118 -1.34 0.45 -13.16
N GLN A 119 -0.09 0.24 -13.59
CA GLN A 119 0.48 -1.11 -13.69
C GLN A 119 0.56 -1.78 -12.32
N ALA A 120 1.01 -1.06 -11.29
CA ALA A 120 1.12 -1.56 -9.93
C ALA A 120 -0.24 -1.94 -9.33
N ILE A 121 -1.26 -1.09 -9.45
CA ILE A 121 -2.60 -1.37 -8.89
C ILE A 121 -3.29 -2.55 -9.60
N ASN A 122 -3.12 -2.68 -10.91
CA ASN A 122 -3.65 -3.83 -11.64
C ASN A 122 -2.96 -5.13 -11.18
N ALA A 123 -1.63 -5.14 -11.15
CA ALA A 123 -0.86 -6.28 -10.69
C ALA A 123 -1.16 -6.66 -9.23
N TYR A 124 -1.34 -5.66 -8.35
CA TYR A 124 -1.76 -5.87 -6.97
C TYR A 124 -3.13 -6.54 -6.87
N ASN A 125 -4.12 -6.03 -7.62
CA ASN A 125 -5.48 -6.58 -7.62
C ASN A 125 -5.53 -8.00 -8.20
N ASP A 126 -4.77 -8.25 -9.27
CA ASP A 126 -4.67 -9.58 -9.89
C ASP A 126 -4.00 -10.58 -8.93
N TYR A 127 -2.91 -10.19 -8.25
CA TYR A 127 -2.29 -11.02 -7.22
C TYR A 127 -3.24 -11.32 -6.06
N ALA A 128 -3.94 -10.30 -5.54
CA ALA A 128 -4.91 -10.48 -4.45
C ALA A 128 -6.07 -11.41 -4.84
N ARG A 129 -6.42 -11.48 -6.13
CA ARG A 129 -7.53 -12.29 -6.64
C ARG A 129 -7.12 -13.71 -7.01
N PHE A 130 -5.98 -13.87 -7.67
CA PHE A 130 -5.56 -15.14 -8.27
C PHE A 130 -4.40 -15.81 -7.53
N ASN A 131 -3.72 -15.08 -6.65
CA ASN A 131 -2.53 -15.53 -5.93
C ASN A 131 -1.41 -16.07 -6.85
N ASP A 132 -1.30 -15.53 -8.06
CA ASP A 132 -0.24 -15.88 -9.01
C ASP A 132 1.00 -15.04 -8.74
N ALA A 133 2.11 -15.70 -8.39
CA ALA A 133 3.39 -15.05 -8.17
C ALA A 133 3.79 -14.14 -9.34
N SER A 134 3.42 -14.47 -10.59
CA SER A 134 3.70 -13.63 -11.77
C SER A 134 3.18 -12.18 -11.62
N ASP A 135 2.05 -11.99 -10.94
CA ASP A 135 1.45 -10.67 -10.70
C ASP A 135 2.20 -9.90 -9.62
N LEU A 136 2.69 -10.57 -8.58
CA LEU A 136 3.58 -9.96 -7.59
C LEU A 136 4.86 -9.42 -8.24
N HIS A 137 5.38 -10.09 -9.27
CA HIS A 137 6.55 -9.62 -10.00
C HIS A 137 6.26 -8.42 -10.90
N LYS A 138 5.07 -8.38 -11.51
CA LYS A 138 4.62 -7.18 -12.25
C LYS A 138 4.50 -5.99 -11.31
N LEU A 139 3.98 -6.20 -10.09
CA LEU A 139 3.92 -5.16 -9.05
C LEU A 139 5.33 -4.64 -8.71
N ILE A 140 6.29 -5.53 -8.45
CA ILE A 140 7.68 -5.15 -8.15
C ILE A 140 8.30 -4.38 -9.32
N GLY A 141 8.12 -4.86 -10.55
CA GLY A 141 8.61 -4.21 -11.76
C GLY A 141 8.06 -2.79 -11.92
N ALA A 142 6.76 -2.60 -11.71
CA ALA A 142 6.12 -1.29 -11.78
C ALA A 142 6.67 -0.30 -10.74
N LEU A 143 7.04 -0.78 -9.55
CA LEU A 143 7.55 0.07 -8.45
C LEU A 143 9.06 0.35 -8.53
N TYR A 144 9.88 -0.62 -8.90
CA TYR A 144 11.36 -0.54 -8.81
C TYR A 144 12.06 -0.41 -10.18
N SER A 145 11.34 -0.49 -11.29
CA SER A 145 11.83 -0.20 -12.65
C SER A 145 11.05 0.93 -13.34
N PRO A 146 10.82 2.09 -12.70
CA PRO A 146 9.84 3.07 -13.19
C PRO A 146 10.20 3.74 -14.54
N LYS A 147 11.46 3.64 -14.99
CA LYS A 147 11.94 4.22 -16.26
C LYS A 147 12.03 3.23 -17.42
N ASP A 148 11.86 1.94 -17.13
CA ASP A 148 12.01 0.89 -18.13
C ASP A 148 10.95 -0.18 -17.88
N HIS A 149 9.81 -0.02 -18.55
CA HIS A 149 8.69 -0.97 -18.51
C HIS A 149 9.08 -2.38 -18.98
N ASN A 150 10.24 -2.54 -19.62
CA ASN A 150 10.74 -3.83 -20.11
C ASN A 150 11.78 -4.48 -19.17
N THR A 151 12.32 -3.77 -18.18
CA THR A 151 13.17 -4.41 -17.17
C THR A 151 12.29 -5.14 -16.17
N LEU A 152 11.85 -6.33 -16.56
CA LEU A 152 11.28 -7.31 -15.64
C LEU A 152 12.35 -7.64 -14.60
N ILE A 153 12.19 -7.07 -13.39
CA ILE A 153 12.89 -7.58 -12.22
C ILE A 153 12.41 -9.03 -12.06
N THR A 154 13.27 -9.97 -12.44
CA THR A 154 12.87 -11.36 -12.44
C THR A 154 12.76 -11.88 -11.00
N PRO A 155 11.76 -12.74 -10.74
CA PRO A 155 11.37 -13.25 -9.42
C PRO A 155 12.50 -13.80 -8.58
N GLN A 156 13.42 -14.51 -9.26
CA GLN A 156 14.46 -15.31 -8.62
C GLN A 156 15.57 -14.44 -8.01
N SER A 157 15.42 -13.12 -8.07
CA SER A 157 16.40 -12.15 -7.61
C SER A 157 16.19 -11.66 -6.18
N LEU A 158 14.95 -11.78 -5.68
CA LEU A 158 14.55 -11.34 -4.34
C LEU A 158 14.03 -12.51 -3.54
N ASP A 159 14.22 -12.47 -2.23
CA ASP A 159 13.63 -13.49 -1.36
C ASP A 159 12.10 -13.28 -1.23
N PRO A 160 11.32 -14.34 -0.91
CA PRO A 160 9.87 -14.23 -0.78
C PRO A 160 9.39 -13.21 0.26
N VAL A 161 10.16 -12.97 1.33
CA VAL A 161 9.82 -11.99 2.37
C VAL A 161 9.95 -10.57 1.80
N GLN A 162 11.00 -10.27 1.04
CA GLN A 162 11.15 -8.98 0.37
C GLN A 162 10.00 -8.71 -0.61
N CYS A 163 9.61 -9.71 -1.40
CA CYS A 163 8.45 -9.59 -2.29
C CYS A 163 7.17 -9.28 -1.49
N PHE A 164 6.98 -9.96 -0.35
CA PHE A 164 5.84 -9.73 0.53
C PHE A 164 5.88 -8.36 1.22
N MET A 165 7.05 -7.85 1.60
CA MET A 165 7.21 -6.49 2.13
C MET A 165 6.77 -5.44 1.11
N ILE A 166 7.14 -5.61 -0.16
CA ILE A 166 6.74 -4.71 -1.25
C ILE A 166 5.22 -4.76 -1.44
N PHE A 167 4.63 -5.95 -1.39
CA PHE A 167 3.18 -6.13 -1.42
C PHE A 167 2.49 -5.39 -0.26
N LEU A 168 2.96 -5.58 0.98
CA LEU A 168 2.41 -4.92 2.17
C LEU A 168 2.52 -3.40 2.10
N PHE A 169 3.66 -2.88 1.60
CA PHE A 169 3.84 -1.45 1.40
C PHE A 169 2.85 -0.87 0.38
N PHE A 170 2.65 -1.56 -0.74
CA PHE A 170 1.68 -1.10 -1.72
C PHE A 170 0.25 -1.21 -1.18
N ALA A 171 -0.08 -2.26 -0.43
CA ALA A 171 -1.36 -2.40 0.27
C ALA A 171 -1.59 -1.22 1.24
N ALA A 172 -0.58 -0.82 2.01
CA ALA A 172 -0.67 0.33 2.90
C ALA A 172 -0.86 1.66 2.16
N THR A 173 -0.19 1.83 1.02
CA THR A 173 -0.41 2.99 0.15
C THR A 173 -1.85 3.02 -0.36
N GLN A 174 -2.40 1.89 -0.82
CA GLN A 174 -3.79 1.81 -1.27
C GLN A 174 -4.77 2.09 -0.13
N HIS A 175 -4.53 1.50 1.03
CA HIS A 175 -5.33 1.75 2.23
C HIS A 175 -5.36 3.23 2.57
N PHE A 176 -4.22 3.94 2.48
CA PHE A 176 -4.17 5.38 2.66
C PHE A 176 -4.97 6.15 1.60
N ILE A 177 -4.75 5.87 0.31
CA ILE A 177 -5.41 6.58 -0.80
C ILE A 177 -6.94 6.45 -0.73
N VAL A 178 -7.44 5.24 -0.50
CA VAL A 178 -8.88 4.95 -0.45
C VAL A 178 -9.56 5.57 0.77
N ASN A 179 -8.83 5.81 1.85
CA ASN A 179 -9.35 6.42 3.08
C ASN A 179 -9.04 7.93 3.21
N ALA A 180 -8.28 8.51 2.29
CA ALA A 180 -7.90 9.92 2.31
C ALA A 180 -9.09 10.84 2.00
N THR A 181 -9.85 11.21 3.04
CA THR A 181 -11.02 12.09 2.94
C THR A 181 -10.69 13.58 3.02
N ALA A 182 -9.56 13.93 3.63
CA ALA A 182 -9.10 15.30 3.81
C ALA A 182 -7.56 15.36 3.74
N MET A 183 -7.01 15.25 2.53
CA MET A 183 -5.58 15.38 2.27
C MET A 183 -5.20 16.84 2.03
N GLU A 184 -4.31 17.39 2.85
CA GLU A 184 -3.76 18.72 2.62
C GLU A 184 -2.74 18.69 1.47
N ILE A 185 -2.94 19.54 0.47
CA ILE A 185 -2.05 19.67 -0.70
C ILE A 185 -1.27 21.00 -0.69
N GLY A 186 -1.27 21.69 0.45
CA GLY A 186 -0.61 22.97 0.67
C GLY A 186 -1.52 24.19 0.46
N GLY A 187 -1.14 25.32 1.06
CA GLY A 187 -1.89 26.58 0.94
C GLY A 187 -3.29 26.55 1.57
N GLY A 188 -3.54 25.64 2.52
CA GLY A 188 -4.86 25.43 3.14
C GLY A 188 -5.87 24.70 2.25
N ALA A 189 -5.47 24.23 1.06
CA ALA A 189 -6.33 23.44 0.19
C ALA A 189 -6.33 21.97 0.62
N VAL A 190 -7.53 21.38 0.64
CA VAL A 190 -7.77 19.99 1.02
C VAL A 190 -8.47 19.27 -0.12
N VAL A 191 -8.05 18.03 -0.37
CA VAL A 191 -8.62 17.16 -1.41
C VAL A 191 -9.11 15.86 -0.79
N ASN A 192 -10.30 15.42 -1.21
CA ASN A 192 -10.84 14.13 -0.85
C ASN A 192 -10.51 13.12 -1.97
N LEU A 193 -9.54 12.23 -1.78
CA LEU A 193 -9.23 11.19 -2.78
C LEU A 193 -10.14 9.97 -2.64
N ALA A 194 -10.62 9.68 -1.43
CA ALA A 194 -11.51 8.56 -1.15
C ALA A 194 -12.75 8.56 -2.07
N GLN A 195 -13.23 9.74 -2.50
CA GLN A 195 -14.36 9.84 -3.41
C GLN A 195 -14.15 9.17 -4.77
N LEU A 196 -12.89 9.02 -5.23
CA LEU A 196 -12.56 8.36 -6.50
C LEU A 196 -12.77 6.85 -6.45
N PHE A 197 -12.78 6.27 -5.25
CA PHE A 197 -12.80 4.83 -5.02
C PHE A 197 -14.09 4.35 -4.33
N LYS A 198 -15.04 5.26 -4.07
CA LYS A 198 -16.36 4.89 -3.54
C LYS A 198 -17.22 4.32 -4.65
N ASP A 199 -17.65 3.08 -4.49
CA ASP A 199 -18.69 2.49 -5.34
C ASP A 199 -19.97 3.32 -5.22
N THR A 200 -20.32 4.01 -6.31
CA THR A 200 -21.62 4.68 -6.41
C THR A 200 -22.66 3.63 -6.74
N GLY A 201 -23.10 2.90 -5.71
CA GLY A 201 -23.97 1.72 -5.77
C GLY A 201 -25.38 1.91 -6.34
N ASN A 202 -25.57 2.67 -7.41
CA ASN A 202 -26.85 2.81 -8.11
C ASN A 202 -26.76 3.15 -9.60
N ASN A 203 -25.59 3.16 -10.23
CA ASN A 203 -25.50 3.37 -11.69
C ASN A 203 -25.05 2.12 -12.41
N LYS A 204 -26.01 1.37 -12.96
CA LYS A 204 -25.76 0.27 -13.89
C LYS A 204 -25.11 0.70 -15.22
N ASP A 205 -24.96 2.00 -15.49
CA ASP A 205 -24.53 2.50 -16.81
C ASP A 205 -23.63 3.76 -16.82
N SER A 206 -22.95 4.15 -15.73
CA SER A 206 -21.98 5.26 -15.83
C SER A 206 -20.82 5.19 -14.84
N GLY A 207 -19.79 4.47 -15.27
CA GLY A 207 -18.45 4.48 -14.71
C GLY A 207 -17.62 3.58 -15.62
N SER A 208 -16.59 4.14 -16.26
CA SER A 208 -15.68 3.45 -17.18
C SER A 208 -15.52 1.96 -16.82
N LYS A 209 -15.94 1.06 -17.72
CA LYS A 209 -15.69 -0.40 -17.61
C LYS A 209 -14.19 -0.75 -17.50
N PHE A 210 -13.32 0.24 -17.61
CA PHE A 210 -11.87 0.15 -17.64
C PHE A 210 -11.17 0.76 -16.41
N GLY A 211 -11.91 1.23 -15.39
CA GLY A 211 -11.31 1.78 -14.17
C GLY A 211 -10.36 2.95 -14.43
N LEU A 212 -9.19 2.97 -13.77
CA LEU A 212 -8.14 3.99 -13.92
C LEU A 212 -7.55 4.06 -15.34
N ILE A 213 -7.59 2.96 -16.11
CA ILE A 213 -7.17 2.96 -17.52
C ILE A 213 -8.13 3.82 -18.34
N GLY A 214 -9.44 3.74 -18.09
CA GLY A 214 -10.39 4.61 -18.78
C GLY A 214 -10.20 6.08 -18.42
N ALA A 215 -9.93 6.37 -17.14
CA ALA A 215 -9.64 7.74 -16.69
C ALA A 215 -8.39 8.31 -17.37
N LEU A 216 -7.35 7.49 -17.57
CA LEU A 216 -6.15 7.87 -18.32
C LEU A 216 -6.49 8.33 -19.75
N TYR A 217 -7.26 7.52 -20.48
CA TYR A 217 -7.67 7.85 -21.86
C TYR A 217 -8.56 9.09 -21.92
N GLU A 218 -9.47 9.27 -20.97
CA GLU A 218 -10.33 10.46 -20.88
C GLU A 218 -9.51 11.72 -20.65
N LEU A 219 -8.58 11.71 -19.69
CA LEU A 219 -7.70 12.86 -19.41
C LEU A 219 -6.81 13.23 -20.60
N GLY A 220 -6.29 12.22 -21.32
CA GLY A 220 -5.50 12.43 -22.53
C GLY A 220 -6.32 13.01 -23.68
N LYS A 221 -7.58 12.58 -23.82
CA LYS A 221 -8.50 13.09 -24.84
C LYS A 221 -8.94 14.54 -24.56
N GLU A 222 -9.19 14.88 -23.31
CA GLU A 222 -9.55 16.24 -22.89
C GLU A 222 -8.37 17.23 -23.00
N GLY A 223 -7.14 16.72 -23.15
CA GLY A 223 -5.94 17.54 -23.22
C GLY A 223 -5.53 18.16 -21.88
N THR A 224 -6.12 17.72 -20.76
CA THR A 224 -5.85 18.25 -19.41
C THR A 224 -4.35 18.19 -19.05
N PHE A 225 -3.64 17.15 -19.50
CA PHE A 225 -2.19 17.02 -19.38
C PHE A 225 -1.47 16.83 -20.73
N GLY A 226 -2.16 17.00 -21.85
CA GLY A 226 -1.69 16.65 -23.20
C GLY A 226 -2.14 15.25 -23.63
N SER A 227 -1.31 14.53 -24.39
CA SER A 227 -1.61 13.17 -24.88
C SER A 227 -1.71 12.14 -23.76
N VAL A 228 -2.21 10.94 -24.07
CA VAL A 228 -2.23 9.80 -23.14
C VAL A 228 -0.82 9.53 -22.58
N GLU A 229 0.18 9.50 -23.45
CA GLU A 229 1.60 9.32 -23.07
C GLU A 229 2.07 10.42 -22.09
N ASN A 230 1.63 11.67 -22.28
CA ASN A 230 1.96 12.73 -21.32
C ASN A 230 1.33 12.46 -19.97
N VAL A 231 0.07 12.01 -19.91
CA VAL A 231 -0.62 11.69 -18.65
C VAL A 231 0.07 10.52 -17.94
N GLU A 232 0.44 9.47 -18.68
CA GLU A 232 1.16 8.30 -18.12
C GLU A 232 2.47 8.69 -17.44
N ASN A 233 3.19 9.66 -18.01
CA ASN A 233 4.48 10.12 -17.52
C ASN A 233 4.38 11.19 -16.41
N ARG A 234 3.19 11.68 -16.07
CA ARG A 234 3.02 12.62 -14.95
C ARG A 234 3.19 11.92 -13.60
N PRO A 235 3.61 12.64 -12.54
CA PRO A 235 3.58 12.14 -11.19
C PRO A 235 2.18 11.62 -10.82
N ALA A 236 2.11 10.43 -10.21
CA ALA A 236 0.82 9.80 -9.88
C ALA A 236 -0.07 10.70 -9.02
N TRP A 237 0.51 11.42 -8.06
CA TRP A 237 -0.20 12.35 -7.18
C TRP A 237 -0.86 13.51 -7.92
N ASP A 238 -0.18 14.12 -8.88
CA ASP A 238 -0.73 15.23 -9.67
C ASP A 238 -1.99 14.79 -10.43
N VAL A 239 -1.95 13.59 -11.00
CA VAL A 239 -3.07 13.02 -11.75
C VAL A 239 -4.23 12.66 -10.81
N LEU A 240 -3.96 11.99 -9.69
CA LEU A 240 -4.98 11.62 -8.69
C LEU A 240 -5.69 12.85 -8.11
N VAL A 241 -4.94 13.88 -7.74
CA VAL A 241 -5.49 15.15 -7.24
C VAL A 241 -6.36 15.81 -8.31
N ARG A 242 -5.89 15.86 -9.57
CA ARG A 242 -6.66 16.43 -10.67
C ARG A 242 -7.95 15.65 -10.93
N MET A 243 -7.91 14.32 -10.89
CA MET A 243 -9.10 13.48 -11.03
C MET A 243 -10.12 13.79 -9.94
N ALA A 244 -9.69 13.93 -8.67
CA ALA A 244 -10.57 14.28 -7.57
C ALA A 244 -11.23 15.66 -7.77
N GLN A 245 -10.47 16.67 -8.19
CA GLN A 245 -11.00 18.00 -8.49
C GLN A 245 -12.05 17.98 -9.61
N LEU A 246 -11.79 17.25 -10.70
CA LEU A 246 -12.73 17.11 -11.82
C LEU A 246 -14.01 16.40 -11.38
N HIS A 247 -13.89 15.36 -10.55
CA HIS A 247 -15.03 14.65 -9.98
C HIS A 247 -15.91 15.57 -9.11
N GLU A 248 -15.30 16.37 -8.23
CA GLU A 248 -16.01 17.35 -7.40
C GLU A 248 -16.72 18.42 -8.25
N ALA A 249 -16.03 18.96 -9.25
CA ALA A 249 -16.61 19.92 -10.19
C ALA A 249 -17.82 19.32 -10.92
N GLY A 250 -17.72 18.07 -11.38
CA GLY A 250 -18.81 17.34 -12.02
C GLY A 250 -20.02 17.14 -11.09
N ILE A 251 -19.79 16.78 -9.81
CA ILE A 251 -20.86 16.67 -8.81
C ILE A 251 -21.55 18.02 -8.60
N LYS A 252 -20.77 19.11 -8.46
CA LYS A 252 -21.30 20.46 -8.27
C LYS A 252 -22.16 20.90 -9.46
N MET A 253 -21.69 20.70 -10.69
CA MET A 253 -22.46 21.01 -11.90
C MET A 253 -23.78 20.24 -11.97
N LYS A 254 -23.77 18.94 -11.65
CA LYS A 254 -25.00 18.11 -11.61
C LYS A 254 -26.00 18.63 -10.56
N ARG A 255 -25.51 19.03 -9.38
CA ARG A 255 -26.36 19.62 -8.32
C ARG A 255 -26.98 20.95 -8.78
N ASP A 256 -26.19 21.84 -9.35
CA ASP A 256 -26.65 23.15 -9.83
C ASP A 256 -27.68 23.02 -10.96
N ALA A 257 -27.47 22.07 -11.89
CA ALA A 257 -28.41 21.78 -12.96
C ALA A 257 -29.76 21.25 -12.43
N LYS A 258 -29.74 20.40 -11.40
CA LYS A 258 -30.96 19.89 -10.74
C LYS A 258 -31.74 21.00 -10.05
N ILE A 259 -31.05 21.92 -9.36
CA ILE A 259 -31.67 23.08 -8.70
C ILE A 259 -32.32 24.00 -9.73
N LYS A 260 -31.65 24.28 -10.86
CA LYS A 260 -32.22 25.09 -11.95
C LYS A 260 -33.46 24.47 -12.58
N ARG A 261 -33.47 23.15 -12.82
CA ARG A 261 -34.65 22.44 -13.35
C ARG A 261 -35.84 22.51 -12.41
N ASN A 262 -35.63 22.36 -11.10
CA ASN A 262 -36.72 22.42 -10.13
C ASN A 262 -37.32 23.83 -10.00
N LYS A 263 -36.51 24.89 -10.16
CA LYS A 263 -37.00 26.29 -10.15
C LYS A 263 -37.80 26.67 -11.39
N ASN A 264 -37.59 26.00 -12.52
CA ASN A 264 -38.34 26.27 -13.76
C ASN A 264 -39.67 25.49 -13.84
N ASN A 265 -39.92 24.56 -12.91
CA ASN A 265 -41.14 23.75 -12.84
C ASN A 265 -42.11 24.19 -11.72
N THR A 266 -41.81 25.32 -11.08
CA THR A 266 -42.64 26.03 -10.08
C THR A 266 -42.87 27.44 -10.58
#